data_AF-A0A2U1WN11-F1
#
_entry.id   AF-A0A2U1WN11-F1
#
_cell.length_a   1.000
_cell.length_b   1.000
_cell.length_c   1.000
_cell.angle_alpha   90.00
_cell.angle_beta   90.00
_cell.angle_gamma   90.00
#
_symmetry.space_group_name_H-M   'P 1'
#
loop_
_entity.id
_entity.type
_entity.pdbx_description
1 polymer ?
#
loop_
_entity_poly.entity_id
_entity_poly.type
_entity_poly.pdbx_seq_one_letter_code
_entity_poly.pdbx_strand_id
1 'polypeptide(L)'
;MIDVAKNGAAAMIENVTFEEIQIGQSASLSRRLTMSDIELFATVSGDINPAHLDEEYAADSLFHKVIGHGMWSGSLISAVLGTLLPGPGTIYLGQDLRFRRPVGVGDVITATVTAREKRDDKQVVVFDCVCLNQDGKEVVTGTAEVIAPTMKVRREAHELPQVQVIRHDKHDEMLKKCEALPPVPTAVVHPCDESSLKGAAEAAEAGLIAPVLVGPESKIRSVADTFGIDLSRCRIVDVEHSHAAAETGVALARSGEVEAVMKGSLHTDELMAEVVRKEKGLRTGRRLSHVFVMNVPTYPRALLITDAAINIYPTLEDKVDIVQNAIDLA
;
A
#
# COMPACT_ATOMS: atom_id res chain seq x y z
N MET A 1 28.54 -14.98 12.05
CA MET A 1 27.23 -14.30 12.04
C MET A 1 27.48 -12.90 11.50
N ILE A 2 27.20 -12.66 10.22
CA ILE A 2 27.17 -11.30 9.66
C ILE A 2 25.70 -10.92 9.62
N ASP A 3 25.29 -10.05 10.53
CA ASP A 3 23.97 -9.44 10.54
C ASP A 3 23.98 -8.34 9.45
N VAL A 4 23.41 -8.64 8.28
CA VAL A 4 23.47 -7.78 7.09
C VAL A 4 22.68 -6.47 7.28
N ALA A 5 21.94 -6.32 8.38
CA ALA A 5 21.09 -5.16 8.63
C ALA A 5 21.76 -4.00 9.37
N LYS A 6 23.01 -4.11 9.86
CA LYS A 6 23.68 -3.02 10.58
C LYS A 6 25.18 -2.98 10.35
N ASN A 7 25.65 -2.04 9.51
CA ASN A 7 26.74 -1.11 9.85
C ASN A 7 27.11 -0.20 8.67
N GLY A 8 27.20 1.11 8.92
CA GLY A 8 27.72 2.14 8.03
C GLY A 8 29.25 2.13 7.89
N ALA A 9 29.83 0.95 7.70
CA ALA A 9 31.19 0.75 7.21
C ALA A 9 31.06 -0.21 6.03
N ALA A 10 31.55 0.17 4.84
CA ALA A 10 31.40 -0.62 3.62
C ALA A 10 31.84 -2.07 3.86
N ALA A 11 30.86 -2.98 3.98
CA ALA A 11 31.15 -4.39 4.21
C ALA A 11 31.88 -4.93 2.97
N MET A 12 33.09 -5.44 3.12
CA MET A 12 33.79 -6.07 2.00
C MET A 12 33.22 -7.47 1.78
N ILE A 13 32.96 -7.83 0.52
CA ILE A 13 32.71 -9.22 0.12
C ILE A 13 33.99 -9.84 -0.43
N GLU A 14 34.27 -11.07 -0.02
CA GLU A 14 35.46 -11.82 -0.39
C GLU A 14 35.07 -13.29 -0.64
N ASN A 15 35.64 -13.88 -1.69
CA ASN A 15 35.41 -15.29 -2.02
C ASN A 15 36.43 -16.23 -1.35
N VAL A 16 36.10 -17.51 -1.33
CA VAL A 16 37.00 -18.63 -1.05
C VAL A 16 37.22 -19.35 -2.37
N THR A 17 38.47 -19.45 -2.82
CA THR A 17 38.76 -20.06 -4.13
C THR A 17 38.58 -21.57 -4.09
N PHE A 18 38.46 -22.21 -5.26
CA PHE A 18 38.36 -23.66 -5.36
C PHE A 18 39.47 -24.39 -4.57
N GLU A 19 40.71 -23.91 -4.62
CA GLU A 19 41.84 -24.50 -3.89
C GLU A 19 41.71 -24.32 -2.36
N GLU A 20 41.18 -23.17 -1.92
CA GLU A 20 41.01 -22.85 -0.50
C GLU A 20 39.85 -23.62 0.14
N ILE A 21 38.85 -24.05 -0.64
CA ILE A 21 37.69 -24.78 -0.13
C ILE A 21 38.11 -26.18 0.36
N GLN A 22 37.75 -26.47 1.61
CA GLN A 22 37.92 -27.78 2.24
C GLN A 22 36.60 -28.54 2.31
N ILE A 23 36.63 -29.85 2.10
CA ILE A 23 35.46 -30.72 2.33
C ILE A 23 35.05 -30.62 3.81
N GLY A 24 33.76 -30.48 4.07
CA GLY A 24 33.17 -30.21 5.39
C GLY A 24 33.11 -28.72 5.76
N GLN A 25 33.77 -27.83 5.00
CA GLN A 25 33.67 -26.39 5.23
C GLN A 25 32.24 -25.92 5.01
N SER A 26 31.74 -25.10 5.92
CA SER A 26 30.36 -24.63 5.91
C SER A 26 30.27 -23.11 6.05
N ALA A 27 29.22 -22.54 5.49
CA ALA A 27 28.83 -21.14 5.71
C ALA A 27 27.31 -21.04 5.85
N SER A 28 26.85 -20.02 6.57
CA SER A 28 25.43 -19.82 6.81
C SER A 28 25.04 -18.35 6.91
N LEU A 29 23.76 -18.10 6.60
CA LEU A 29 23.10 -16.81 6.84
C LEU A 29 21.71 -17.04 7.42
N SER A 30 21.25 -16.09 8.22
CA SER A 30 19.93 -16.12 8.84
C SER A 30 19.13 -14.89 8.43
N ARG A 31 17.85 -15.08 8.09
CA ARG A 31 16.92 -13.99 7.77
C ARG A 31 15.53 -14.28 8.33
N ARG A 32 14.87 -13.25 8.86
CA ARG A 32 13.46 -13.31 9.25
C ARG A 32 12.58 -13.09 8.03
N LEU A 33 11.58 -13.95 7.83
CA LEU A 33 10.57 -13.73 6.80
C LEU A 33 9.59 -12.64 7.26
N THR A 34 9.40 -11.61 6.44
CA THR A 34 8.43 -10.53 6.67
C THR A 34 7.34 -10.55 5.59
N MET A 35 6.23 -9.84 5.83
CA MET A 35 5.19 -9.71 4.81
C MET A 35 5.70 -9.00 3.55
N SER A 36 6.56 -7.99 3.71
CA SER A 36 7.19 -7.31 2.59
C SER A 36 8.08 -8.23 1.76
N ASP A 37 8.74 -9.22 2.37
CA ASP A 37 9.51 -10.20 1.62
C ASP A 37 8.61 -11.06 0.72
N ILE A 38 7.44 -11.47 1.21
CA ILE A 38 6.47 -12.27 0.46
C ILE A 38 5.90 -11.45 -0.71
N GLU A 39 5.53 -10.19 -0.47
CA GLU A 39 5.02 -9.28 -1.50
C GLU A 39 6.08 -9.00 -2.59
N LEU A 40 7.32 -8.72 -2.19
CA LEU A 40 8.41 -8.48 -3.13
C LEU A 40 8.75 -9.74 -3.92
N PHE A 41 8.75 -10.91 -3.26
CA PHE A 41 8.98 -12.18 -3.94
C PHE A 41 7.86 -12.48 -4.94
N ALA A 42 6.59 -12.29 -4.57
CA ALA A 42 5.45 -12.42 -5.48
C ALA A 42 5.58 -11.45 -6.68
N THR A 43 5.99 -10.21 -6.43
CA THR A 43 6.19 -9.19 -7.47
C THR A 43 7.27 -9.60 -8.47
N VAL A 44 8.41 -10.10 -7.98
CA VAL A 44 9.55 -10.49 -8.84
C VAL A 44 9.31 -11.83 -9.53
N SER A 45 8.66 -12.77 -8.87
CA SER A 45 8.42 -14.13 -9.40
C SER A 45 7.16 -14.25 -10.25
N GLY A 46 6.19 -13.35 -10.08
CA GLY A 46 4.84 -13.46 -10.64
C GLY A 46 3.92 -14.45 -9.91
N ASP A 47 4.39 -15.07 -8.81
CA ASP A 47 3.62 -16.04 -8.04
C ASP A 47 2.67 -15.33 -7.06
N ILE A 48 1.46 -15.04 -7.57
CA ILE A 48 0.36 -14.41 -6.84
C ILE A 48 -0.61 -15.42 -6.21
N ASN A 49 -0.15 -16.64 -5.92
CA ASN A 49 -1.01 -17.65 -5.29
C ASN A 49 -1.62 -17.11 -3.98
N PRO A 50 -2.96 -17.15 -3.81
CA PRO A 50 -3.64 -16.61 -2.63
C PRO A 50 -3.12 -17.16 -1.29
N ALA A 51 -2.57 -18.38 -1.26
CA ALA A 51 -1.94 -18.96 -0.07
C ALA A 51 -0.79 -18.11 0.53
N HIS A 52 -0.25 -17.17 -0.26
CA HIS A 52 0.85 -16.29 0.13
C HIS A 52 0.41 -14.84 0.44
N LEU A 53 -0.77 -14.40 -0.01
CA LEU A 53 -1.11 -12.97 -0.01
C LEU A 53 -2.48 -12.66 0.62
N ASP A 54 -3.35 -13.65 0.80
CA ASP A 54 -4.72 -13.47 1.27
C ASP A 54 -4.89 -14.17 2.63
N GLU A 55 -5.10 -13.38 3.69
CA GLU A 55 -5.30 -13.89 5.04
C GLU A 55 -6.62 -14.66 5.20
N GLU A 56 -7.69 -14.26 4.51
CA GLU A 56 -9.00 -14.92 4.58
C GLU A 56 -8.93 -16.28 3.89
N TYR A 57 -8.34 -16.33 2.69
CA TYR A 57 -8.10 -17.59 1.99
C TYR A 57 -7.12 -18.50 2.75
N ALA A 58 -6.08 -17.93 3.35
CA ALA A 58 -5.09 -18.71 4.10
C ALA A 58 -5.67 -19.30 5.40
N ALA A 59 -6.62 -18.62 6.04
CA ALA A 59 -7.32 -19.12 7.23
C ALA A 59 -8.11 -20.40 6.95
N ASP A 60 -8.73 -20.51 5.77
CA ASP A 60 -9.49 -21.69 5.32
C ASP A 60 -8.60 -22.77 4.66
N SER A 61 -7.34 -22.44 4.38
CA SER A 61 -6.37 -23.38 3.81
C SER A 61 -5.86 -24.38 4.85
N LEU A 62 -5.24 -25.48 4.38
CA LEU A 62 -4.57 -26.50 5.21
C LEU A 62 -3.56 -25.91 6.22
N PHE A 63 -3.11 -24.69 6.00
CA PHE A 63 -2.06 -24.04 6.77
C PHE A 63 -2.57 -23.02 7.78
N HIS A 64 -3.82 -22.56 7.66
CA HIS A 64 -4.51 -21.61 8.55
C HIS A 64 -3.80 -20.27 8.79
N LYS A 65 -2.78 -19.94 7.98
CA LYS A 65 -2.00 -18.69 8.05
C LYS A 65 -1.24 -18.47 6.75
N VAL A 66 -0.87 -17.22 6.48
CA VAL A 66 0.00 -16.86 5.34
C VAL A 66 1.37 -17.53 5.47
N ILE A 67 1.80 -18.20 4.41
CA ILE A 67 3.12 -18.85 4.30
C ILE A 67 3.94 -18.12 3.25
N GLY A 68 5.25 -17.98 3.45
CA GLY A 68 6.15 -17.52 2.40
C GLY A 68 6.38 -18.55 1.30
N HIS A 69 6.72 -18.08 0.10
CA HIS A 69 7.10 -18.95 -1.02
C HIS A 69 8.26 -19.87 -0.61
N GLY A 70 8.16 -21.18 -0.88
CA GLY A 70 9.24 -22.11 -0.55
C GLY A 70 10.59 -21.69 -1.16
N MET A 71 10.54 -21.17 -2.40
CA MET A 71 11.71 -20.65 -3.11
C MET A 71 12.33 -19.39 -2.47
N TRP A 72 11.63 -18.68 -1.60
CA TRP A 72 12.25 -17.63 -0.78
C TRP A 72 13.36 -18.23 0.10
N SER A 73 13.14 -19.40 0.70
CA SER A 73 14.18 -20.12 1.46
C SER A 73 15.32 -20.60 0.55
N GLY A 74 15.00 -21.02 -0.68
CA GLY A 74 16.01 -21.35 -1.70
C GLY A 74 16.89 -20.17 -2.09
N SER A 75 16.32 -18.95 -2.14
CA SER A 75 17.07 -17.73 -2.44
C SER A 75 18.13 -17.41 -1.37
N LEU A 76 17.91 -17.83 -0.12
CA LEU A 76 18.91 -17.70 0.95
C LEU A 76 20.12 -18.61 0.69
N ILE A 77 19.91 -19.84 0.19
CA ILE A 77 21.00 -20.73 -0.24
C ILE A 77 21.80 -20.07 -1.36
N SER A 78 21.11 -19.48 -2.34
CA SER A 78 21.75 -18.71 -3.41
C SER A 78 22.59 -17.55 -2.87
N ALA A 79 22.09 -16.84 -1.86
CA ALA A 79 22.82 -15.74 -1.24
C ALA A 79 24.08 -16.24 -0.50
N VAL A 80 24.03 -17.37 0.24
CA VAL A 80 25.23 -17.95 0.87
C VAL A 80 26.28 -18.29 -0.19
N LEU A 81 25.89 -18.98 -1.27
CA LEU A 81 26.82 -19.41 -2.31
C LEU A 81 27.41 -18.24 -3.09
N GLY A 82 26.61 -17.22 -3.39
CA GLY A 82 27.04 -16.04 -4.14
C GLY A 82 27.84 -15.02 -3.33
N THR A 83 27.75 -15.03 -1.99
CA THR A 83 28.36 -13.97 -1.15
C THR A 83 29.33 -14.46 -0.08
N LEU A 84 29.21 -15.70 0.41
CA LEU A 84 30.00 -16.22 1.53
C LEU A 84 30.89 -17.40 1.16
N LEU A 85 30.32 -18.46 0.58
CA LEU A 85 31.05 -19.69 0.27
C LEU A 85 30.42 -20.41 -0.93
N PRO A 86 31.06 -20.44 -2.11
CA PRO A 86 32.37 -19.87 -2.39
C PRO A 86 32.41 -18.33 -2.39
N GLY A 87 31.30 -17.65 -2.63
CA GLY A 87 31.23 -16.19 -2.67
C GLY A 87 31.41 -15.61 -4.07
N PRO A 88 31.87 -14.35 -4.20
CA PRO A 88 31.98 -13.65 -5.49
C PRO A 88 32.70 -14.45 -6.58
N GLY A 89 32.10 -14.51 -7.78
CA GLY A 89 32.62 -15.28 -8.92
C GLY A 89 32.14 -16.73 -8.99
N THR A 90 31.31 -17.18 -8.04
CA THR A 90 30.61 -18.47 -8.11
C THR A 90 29.66 -18.52 -9.31
N ILE A 91 29.69 -19.60 -10.08
CA ILE A 91 28.73 -19.86 -11.16
C ILE A 91 27.82 -21.00 -10.75
N TYR A 92 26.50 -20.74 -10.74
CA TYR A 92 25.49 -21.70 -10.32
C TYR A 92 25.15 -22.67 -11.45
N LEU A 93 25.35 -23.98 -11.24
CA LEU A 93 25.07 -25.01 -12.27
C LEU A 93 23.73 -25.72 -12.04
N GLY A 94 23.42 -26.05 -10.80
CA GLY A 94 22.22 -26.82 -10.48
C GLY A 94 21.87 -26.77 -9.00
N GLN A 95 20.58 -26.94 -8.73
CA GLN A 95 20.03 -26.96 -7.38
C GLN A 95 18.91 -28.00 -7.33
N ASP A 96 19.00 -28.93 -6.38
CA ASP A 96 17.88 -29.79 -5.95
C ASP A 96 17.39 -29.32 -4.58
N LEU A 97 16.08 -29.21 -4.39
CA LEU A 97 15.46 -28.83 -3.12
C LEU A 97 14.30 -29.78 -2.77
N ARG A 98 14.15 -30.04 -1.48
CA ARG A 98 13.01 -30.73 -0.88
C ARG A 98 12.44 -29.83 0.21
N PHE A 99 11.23 -29.33 -0.01
CA PHE A 99 10.48 -28.53 0.96
C PHE A 99 9.81 -29.47 1.97
N ARG A 100 10.28 -29.44 3.21
CA ARG A 100 9.83 -30.33 4.29
C ARG A 100 8.75 -29.69 5.15
N ARG A 101 8.79 -28.38 5.32
CA ARG A 101 7.88 -27.62 6.20
C ARG A 101 7.58 -26.24 5.62
N PRO A 102 6.38 -25.69 5.88
CA PRO A 102 6.06 -24.31 5.51
C PRO A 102 6.84 -23.32 6.39
N VAL A 103 7.09 -22.12 5.85
CA VAL A 103 7.68 -20.97 6.57
C VAL A 103 6.62 -19.89 6.73
N GLY A 104 6.28 -19.53 7.96
CA GLY A 104 5.33 -18.46 8.24
C GLY A 104 5.99 -17.10 8.38
N VAL A 105 5.19 -16.03 8.23
CA VAL A 105 5.63 -14.66 8.57
C VAL A 105 6.14 -14.64 10.01
N GLY A 106 7.31 -14.03 10.20
CA GLY A 106 8.00 -13.94 11.49
C GLY A 106 8.99 -15.09 11.77
N ASP A 107 8.95 -16.20 11.04
CA ASP A 107 9.95 -17.28 11.19
C ASP A 107 11.35 -16.77 10.81
N VAL A 108 12.37 -17.29 11.51
CA VAL A 108 13.77 -17.01 11.20
C VAL A 108 14.37 -18.25 10.57
N ILE A 109 14.79 -18.11 9.32
CA ILE A 109 15.37 -19.21 8.55
C ILE A 109 16.88 -19.04 8.46
N THR A 110 17.62 -20.07 8.88
CA THR A 110 19.08 -20.17 8.75
C THR A 110 19.41 -21.13 7.61
N ALA A 111 19.89 -20.60 6.49
CA ALA A 111 20.40 -21.38 5.37
C ALA A 111 21.88 -21.69 5.59
N THR A 112 22.26 -22.96 5.48
CA THR A 112 23.63 -23.45 5.62
C THR A 112 24.00 -24.28 4.39
N VAL A 113 25.19 -24.05 3.86
CA VAL A 113 25.80 -24.89 2.83
C VAL A 113 27.07 -25.53 3.37
N THR A 114 27.30 -26.79 3.04
CA THR A 114 28.49 -27.57 3.47
C THR A 114 29.13 -28.23 2.27
N ALA A 115 30.42 -27.97 2.02
CA ALA A 115 31.16 -28.53 0.90
C ALA A 115 31.26 -30.05 1.06
N ARG A 116 30.64 -30.80 0.15
CA ARG A 116 30.55 -32.27 0.19
C ARG A 116 31.56 -32.95 -0.71
N GLU A 117 31.74 -32.42 -1.92
CA GLU A 117 32.57 -33.04 -2.96
C GLU A 117 33.24 -31.94 -3.80
N LYS A 118 34.48 -32.20 -4.25
CA LYS A 118 35.21 -31.38 -5.22
C LYS A 118 35.53 -32.21 -6.45
N ARG A 119 35.31 -31.65 -7.63
CA ARG A 119 35.61 -32.25 -8.93
C ARG A 119 36.59 -31.32 -9.67
N ASP A 120 37.84 -31.74 -9.75
CA ASP A 120 38.95 -30.90 -10.23
C ASP A 120 38.89 -30.60 -11.74
N ASP A 121 38.28 -31.48 -12.53
CA ASP A 121 38.21 -31.37 -13.99
C ASP A 121 37.54 -30.07 -14.47
N LYS A 122 36.57 -29.57 -13.68
CA LYS A 122 35.79 -28.37 -13.98
C LYS A 122 35.68 -27.40 -12.81
N GLN A 123 36.50 -27.57 -11.77
CA GLN A 123 36.45 -26.77 -10.54
C GLN A 123 35.05 -26.75 -9.90
N VAL A 124 34.34 -27.88 -10.01
CA VAL A 124 32.97 -28.01 -9.50
C VAL A 124 33.02 -28.41 -8.04
N VAL A 125 32.20 -27.75 -7.23
CA VAL A 125 31.98 -28.11 -5.83
C VAL A 125 30.52 -28.43 -5.63
N VAL A 126 30.25 -29.59 -5.03
CA VAL A 126 28.90 -29.99 -4.61
C VAL A 126 28.74 -29.63 -3.14
N PHE A 127 27.66 -28.93 -2.82
CA PHE A 127 27.30 -28.55 -1.47
C PHE A 127 26.05 -29.29 -1.01
N ASP A 128 26.06 -29.81 0.21
CA ASP A 128 24.84 -30.13 0.93
C ASP A 128 24.21 -28.82 1.42
N CYS A 129 22.89 -28.68 1.28
CA CYS A 129 22.15 -27.47 1.63
C CYS A 129 21.03 -27.78 2.61
N VAL A 130 20.97 -27.03 3.72
CA VAL A 130 19.94 -27.17 4.74
C VAL A 130 19.46 -25.78 5.19
N CYS A 131 18.15 -25.59 5.22
CA CYS A 131 17.51 -24.44 5.86
C CYS A 131 16.78 -24.90 7.12
N LEU A 132 17.16 -24.34 8.28
CA LEU A 132 16.53 -24.61 9.57
C LEU A 132 15.68 -23.41 10.01
N ASN A 133 14.57 -23.65 10.71
CA ASN A 133 13.84 -22.61 11.42
C ASN A 133 14.45 -22.31 12.80
N GLN A 134 13.87 -21.36 13.53
CA GLN A 134 14.29 -20.97 14.89
C GLN A 134 14.26 -22.11 15.92
N ASP A 135 13.49 -23.18 15.67
CA ASP A 135 13.41 -24.35 16.55
C ASP A 135 14.42 -25.45 16.16
N GLY A 136 15.29 -25.19 15.17
CA GLY A 136 16.23 -26.17 14.63
C GLY A 136 15.58 -27.24 13.75
N LYS A 137 14.34 -27.03 13.29
CA LYS A 137 13.65 -27.97 12.39
C LYS A 137 14.01 -27.69 10.93
N GLU A 138 14.26 -28.76 10.18
CA GLU A 138 14.50 -28.69 8.74
C GLU A 138 13.27 -28.21 7.97
N VAL A 139 13.42 -27.11 7.27
CA VAL A 139 12.38 -26.54 6.40
C VAL A 139 12.67 -26.90 4.95
N VAL A 140 13.94 -26.78 4.54
CA VAL A 140 14.40 -27.14 3.20
C VAL A 140 15.68 -27.95 3.33
N THR A 141 15.81 -29.00 2.53
CA THR A 141 17.01 -29.83 2.39
C THR A 141 17.31 -30.02 0.92
N GLY A 142 18.57 -30.16 0.53
CA GLY A 142 18.91 -30.36 -0.88
C GLY A 142 20.41 -30.32 -1.13
N THR A 143 20.77 -30.18 -2.41
CA THR A 143 22.17 -30.06 -2.86
C THR A 143 22.30 -29.00 -3.93
N ALA A 144 23.41 -28.26 -3.92
CA ALA A 144 23.76 -27.30 -4.96
C ALA A 144 25.07 -27.70 -5.64
N GLU A 145 25.14 -27.55 -6.97
CA GLU A 145 26.36 -27.70 -7.75
C GLU A 145 26.76 -26.33 -8.29
N VAL A 146 28.02 -25.95 -8.05
CA VAL A 146 28.58 -24.68 -8.49
C VAL A 146 29.98 -24.85 -9.06
N ILE A 147 30.37 -23.98 -9.98
CA ILE A 147 31.79 -23.77 -10.31
C ILE A 147 32.33 -22.74 -9.30
N ALA A 148 33.33 -23.15 -8.52
CA ALA A 148 33.98 -22.26 -7.57
C ALA A 148 35.02 -21.37 -8.28
N PRO A 149 35.21 -20.12 -7.85
CA PRO A 149 36.17 -19.22 -8.45
C PRO A 149 37.60 -19.70 -8.20
N THR A 150 38.49 -19.55 -9.18
CA THR A 150 39.93 -19.86 -9.02
C THR A 150 40.77 -18.64 -8.65
N MET A 151 40.24 -17.44 -8.89
CA MET A 151 40.91 -16.18 -8.59
C MET A 151 40.26 -15.53 -7.37
N LYS A 152 41.10 -15.01 -6.48
CA LYS A 152 40.64 -14.27 -5.30
C LYS A 152 39.97 -12.97 -5.74
N VAL A 153 38.75 -12.75 -5.27
CA VAL A 153 37.99 -11.52 -5.50
C VAL A 153 37.65 -10.91 -4.15
N ARG A 154 38.04 -9.65 -3.97
CA ARG A 154 37.66 -8.82 -2.82
C ARG A 154 37.19 -7.46 -3.31
N ARG A 155 35.95 -7.10 -2.96
CA ARG A 155 35.28 -5.87 -3.40
C ARG A 155 34.45 -5.29 -2.26
N GLU A 156 34.19 -3.99 -2.32
CA GLU A 156 33.18 -3.37 -1.46
C GLU A 156 31.80 -3.93 -1.84
N ALA A 157 30.98 -4.28 -0.84
CA ALA A 157 29.59 -4.64 -1.08
C ALA A 157 28.87 -3.42 -1.65
N HIS A 158 28.11 -3.64 -2.72
CA HIS A 158 27.24 -2.60 -3.24
C HIS A 158 26.07 -2.40 -2.26
N GLU A 159 25.77 -1.14 -1.92
CA GLU A 159 24.55 -0.83 -1.19
C GLU A 159 23.34 -1.14 -2.08
N LEU A 160 22.38 -1.87 -1.53
CA LEU A 160 21.14 -2.15 -2.23
C LEU A 160 20.24 -0.91 -2.21
N PRO A 161 19.43 -0.68 -3.27
CA PRO A 161 18.46 0.41 -3.26
C PRO A 161 17.44 0.22 -2.14
N GLN A 162 16.96 1.34 -1.58
CA GLN A 162 15.81 1.31 -0.70
C GLN A 162 14.56 1.00 -1.54
N VAL A 163 13.84 -0.06 -1.18
CA VAL A 163 12.60 -0.46 -1.85
C VAL A 163 11.43 -0.12 -0.95
N GLN A 164 10.43 0.57 -1.49
CA GLN A 164 9.18 0.88 -0.81
C GLN A 164 8.01 0.19 -1.51
N VAL A 165 7.22 -0.56 -0.74
CA VAL A 165 5.94 -1.12 -1.19
C VAL A 165 4.84 -0.09 -0.90
N ILE A 166 4.11 0.34 -1.94
CA ILE A 166 3.00 1.28 -1.82
C ILE A 166 1.70 0.49 -1.80
N ARG A 167 0.87 0.69 -0.76
CA ARG A 167 -0.46 0.10 -0.63
C ARG A 167 -1.53 1.18 -0.71
N HIS A 168 -2.66 0.86 -1.36
CA HIS A 168 -3.83 1.73 -1.47
C HIS A 168 -4.99 1.32 -0.53
N ASP A 169 -4.73 0.34 0.33
CA ASP A 169 -5.68 -0.29 1.28
C ASP A 169 -6.44 0.66 2.22
N LYS A 170 -5.81 1.73 2.69
CA LYS A 170 -6.43 2.61 3.71
C LYS A 170 -7.69 3.35 3.22
N HIS A 171 -7.81 3.62 1.92
CA HIS A 171 -9.04 4.22 1.40
C HIS A 171 -10.18 3.20 1.46
N ASP A 172 -9.89 1.94 1.11
CA ASP A 172 -10.85 0.85 1.16
C ASP A 172 -11.28 0.54 2.59
N GLU A 173 -10.37 0.59 3.57
CA GLU A 173 -10.71 0.48 4.99
C GLU A 173 -11.68 1.58 5.46
N MET A 174 -11.53 2.81 4.97
CA MET A 174 -12.43 3.91 5.29
C MET A 174 -13.81 3.68 4.68
N LEU A 175 -13.88 3.27 3.42
CA LEU A 175 -15.14 2.93 2.75
C LEU A 175 -15.87 1.78 3.45
N LYS A 176 -15.16 0.72 3.85
CA LYS A 176 -15.74 -0.40 4.62
C LYS A 176 -16.38 0.05 5.92
N LYS A 177 -15.80 1.05 6.61
CA LYS A 177 -16.40 1.61 7.83
C LYS A 177 -17.71 2.35 7.54
N CYS A 178 -17.86 2.94 6.35
CA CYS A 178 -19.08 3.64 5.94
C CYS A 178 -20.24 2.67 5.67
N GLU A 179 -19.99 1.40 5.32
CA GLU A 179 -21.05 0.41 5.06
C GLU A 179 -22.01 0.21 6.24
N ALA A 180 -21.53 0.43 7.46
CA ALA A 180 -22.32 0.33 8.70
C ALA A 180 -23.08 1.62 9.06
N LEU A 181 -22.92 2.71 8.30
CA LEU A 181 -23.49 4.02 8.59
C LEU A 181 -24.64 4.34 7.60
N PRO A 182 -25.64 5.14 8.04
CA PRO A 182 -26.66 5.61 7.12
C PRO A 182 -26.05 6.59 6.08
N PRO A 183 -26.56 6.60 4.83
CA PRO A 183 -26.11 7.54 3.82
C PRO A 183 -26.37 9.00 4.27
N VAL A 184 -25.39 9.88 4.10
CA VAL A 184 -25.50 11.28 4.52
C VAL A 184 -26.39 12.07 3.55
N PRO A 185 -27.51 12.67 3.99
CA PRO A 185 -28.31 13.55 3.15
C PRO A 185 -27.46 14.72 2.63
N THR A 186 -27.28 14.80 1.31
CA THR A 186 -26.31 15.73 0.71
C THR A 186 -26.93 16.52 -0.43
N ALA A 187 -26.93 17.85 -0.34
CA ALA A 187 -27.29 18.71 -1.47
C ALA A 187 -26.11 18.79 -2.45
N VAL A 188 -26.23 18.20 -3.63
CA VAL A 188 -25.26 18.31 -4.71
C VAL A 188 -25.66 19.50 -5.57
N VAL A 189 -24.90 20.59 -5.45
CA VAL A 189 -25.24 21.89 -6.03
C VAL A 189 -24.71 21.98 -7.45
N HIS A 190 -25.61 22.19 -8.40
CA HIS A 190 -25.36 22.36 -9.83
C HIS A 190 -24.50 21.24 -10.47
N PRO A 191 -24.89 19.95 -10.40
CA PRO A 191 -24.16 18.85 -11.02
C PRO A 191 -24.47 18.76 -12.53
N CYS A 192 -24.10 19.79 -13.28
CA CYS A 192 -24.42 19.92 -14.72
C CYS A 192 -23.23 19.52 -15.62
N ASP A 193 -22.29 18.71 -15.11
CA ASP A 193 -21.24 18.06 -15.89
C ASP A 193 -21.12 16.58 -15.54
N GLU A 194 -20.39 15.81 -16.35
CA GLU A 194 -20.20 14.37 -16.14
C GLU A 194 -19.61 14.06 -14.77
N SER A 195 -18.50 14.73 -14.41
CA SER A 195 -17.72 14.39 -13.21
C SER A 195 -18.51 14.57 -11.91
N SER A 196 -19.25 15.67 -11.79
CA SER A 196 -20.02 16.01 -10.60
C SER A 196 -21.28 15.15 -10.49
N LEU A 197 -21.94 14.85 -11.60
CA LEU A 197 -23.14 14.03 -11.60
C LEU A 197 -22.81 12.55 -11.36
N LYS A 198 -21.78 12.03 -12.05
CA LYS A 198 -21.33 10.66 -11.91
C LYS A 198 -20.84 10.37 -10.49
N GLY A 199 -20.01 11.25 -9.92
CA GLY A 199 -19.54 11.09 -8.55
C GLY A 199 -20.67 11.07 -7.52
N ALA A 200 -21.70 11.90 -7.69
CA ALA A 200 -22.89 11.88 -6.83
C ALA A 200 -23.70 10.59 -6.96
N ALA A 201 -23.89 10.09 -8.20
CA ALA A 201 -24.62 8.86 -8.45
C ALA A 201 -23.89 7.61 -7.92
N GLU A 202 -22.57 7.51 -8.17
CA GLU A 202 -21.73 6.42 -7.65
C GLU A 202 -21.71 6.41 -6.11
N ALA A 203 -21.61 7.59 -5.48
CA ALA A 203 -21.68 7.71 -4.03
C ALA A 203 -23.06 7.29 -3.46
N ALA A 204 -24.15 7.50 -4.21
CA ALA A 204 -25.50 7.05 -3.83
C ALA A 204 -25.70 5.55 -4.05
N GLU A 205 -25.10 4.98 -5.08
CA GLU A 205 -25.09 3.54 -5.32
C GLU A 205 -24.35 2.81 -4.20
N ALA A 206 -23.19 3.35 -3.79
CA ALA A 206 -22.38 2.86 -2.68
C ALA A 206 -22.99 3.14 -1.28
N GLY A 207 -24.12 3.84 -1.19
CA GLY A 207 -24.78 4.15 0.08
C GLY A 207 -24.03 5.16 0.95
N LEU A 208 -23.09 5.93 0.39
CA LEU A 208 -22.32 6.94 1.12
C LEU A 208 -23.13 8.22 1.35
N ILE A 209 -23.93 8.63 0.36
CA ILE A 209 -24.78 9.82 0.43
C ILE A 209 -26.20 9.52 -0.05
N ALA A 210 -27.17 10.29 0.45
CA ALA A 210 -28.51 10.38 -0.11
C ALA A 210 -28.62 11.72 -0.86
N PRO A 211 -28.37 11.77 -2.18
CA PRO A 211 -28.18 13.02 -2.89
C PRO A 211 -29.49 13.72 -3.24
N VAL A 212 -29.52 15.03 -2.99
CA VAL A 212 -30.49 15.97 -3.54
C VAL A 212 -29.77 16.81 -4.60
N LEU A 213 -30.02 16.53 -5.87
CA LEU A 213 -29.42 17.24 -7.00
C LEU A 213 -30.15 18.56 -7.20
N VAL A 214 -29.47 19.67 -6.96
CA VAL A 214 -30.07 21.01 -7.05
C VAL A 214 -29.52 21.70 -8.29
N GLY A 215 -30.35 21.94 -9.30
CA GLY A 215 -29.93 22.58 -10.54
C GLY A 215 -30.98 22.50 -11.64
N PRO A 216 -30.70 23.02 -12.85
CA PRO A 216 -31.63 22.93 -13.96
C PRO A 216 -31.87 21.46 -14.32
N GLU A 217 -33.09 20.96 -14.07
CA GLU A 217 -33.43 19.55 -14.21
C GLU A 217 -33.17 19.06 -15.65
N SER A 218 -33.50 19.90 -16.63
CA SER A 218 -33.24 19.62 -18.05
C SER A 218 -31.76 19.34 -18.34
N LYS A 219 -30.84 20.11 -17.73
CA LYS A 219 -29.40 19.91 -17.91
C LYS A 219 -28.92 18.66 -17.20
N ILE A 220 -29.35 18.44 -15.95
CA ILE A 220 -28.99 17.26 -15.16
C ILE A 220 -29.41 15.98 -15.91
N ARG A 221 -30.66 15.91 -16.38
CA ARG A 221 -31.16 14.77 -17.14
C ARG A 221 -30.42 14.58 -18.46
N SER A 222 -30.15 15.66 -19.19
CA SER A 222 -29.38 15.59 -20.43
C SER A 222 -27.98 15.02 -20.23
N VAL A 223 -27.29 15.37 -19.14
CA VAL A 223 -25.98 14.80 -18.80
C VAL A 223 -26.14 13.32 -18.46
N ALA A 224 -27.12 12.97 -17.64
CA ALA A 224 -27.38 11.57 -17.29
C ALA A 224 -27.66 10.70 -18.52
N ASP A 225 -28.52 11.16 -19.43
CA ASP A 225 -28.85 10.43 -20.66
C ASP A 225 -27.62 10.27 -21.57
N THR A 226 -26.79 11.31 -21.67
CA THR A 226 -25.58 11.29 -22.52
C THR A 226 -24.54 10.29 -22.03
N PHE A 227 -24.37 10.18 -20.70
CA PHE A 227 -23.33 9.34 -20.09
C PHE A 227 -23.87 8.04 -19.47
N GLY A 228 -25.17 7.77 -19.60
CA GLY A 228 -25.82 6.57 -19.05
C GLY A 228 -25.80 6.52 -17.52
N ILE A 229 -25.93 7.66 -16.84
CA ILE A 229 -25.89 7.76 -15.37
C ILE A 229 -27.29 7.49 -14.81
N ASP A 230 -27.43 6.51 -13.91
CA ASP A 230 -28.70 6.25 -13.23
C ASP A 230 -28.97 7.28 -12.13
N LEU A 231 -30.12 7.95 -12.21
CA LEU A 231 -30.58 8.93 -11.22
C LEU A 231 -31.73 8.41 -10.34
N SER A 232 -32.06 7.12 -10.40
CA SER A 232 -33.19 6.52 -9.67
C SER A 232 -33.14 6.73 -8.15
N ARG A 233 -31.93 6.85 -7.59
CA ARG A 233 -31.67 7.09 -6.16
C ARG A 233 -31.52 8.57 -5.78
N CYS A 234 -31.69 9.47 -6.76
CA CYS A 234 -31.43 10.89 -6.60
C CYS A 234 -32.74 11.68 -6.60
N ARG A 235 -32.94 12.56 -5.60
CA ARG A 235 -34.00 13.57 -5.66
C ARG A 235 -33.50 14.76 -6.46
N ILE A 236 -34.31 15.27 -7.39
CA ILE A 236 -33.98 16.50 -8.15
C ILE A 236 -34.81 17.67 -7.62
N VAL A 237 -34.16 18.81 -7.45
CA VAL A 237 -34.80 20.10 -7.17
C VAL A 237 -34.47 21.04 -8.33
N ASP A 238 -35.47 21.26 -9.19
CA ASP A 238 -35.34 22.09 -10.38
C ASP A 238 -35.21 23.57 -10.02
N VAL A 239 -34.16 24.21 -10.52
CA VAL A 239 -33.88 25.65 -10.36
C VAL A 239 -33.21 26.19 -11.62
N GLU A 240 -33.40 27.47 -11.92
CA GLU A 240 -33.09 28.04 -13.23
C GLU A 240 -31.59 28.09 -13.57
N HIS A 241 -30.72 28.35 -12.58
CA HIS A 241 -29.30 28.60 -12.81
C HIS A 241 -28.43 28.29 -11.59
N SER A 242 -27.10 28.41 -11.74
CA SER A 242 -26.10 28.07 -10.71
C SER A 242 -26.25 28.82 -9.40
N HIS A 243 -26.51 30.14 -9.45
CA HIS A 243 -26.73 30.92 -8.22
C HIS A 243 -28.01 30.49 -7.47
N ALA A 244 -29.10 30.20 -8.18
CA ALA A 244 -30.33 29.68 -7.57
C ALA A 244 -30.10 28.30 -6.95
N ALA A 245 -29.25 27.47 -7.57
CA ALA A 245 -28.83 26.20 -7.02
C ALA A 245 -28.01 26.36 -5.74
N ALA A 246 -27.07 27.30 -5.70
CA ALA A 246 -26.30 27.61 -4.50
C ALA A 246 -27.19 28.09 -3.34
N GLU A 247 -28.10 29.04 -3.61
CA GLU A 247 -29.05 29.54 -2.59
C GLU A 247 -29.93 28.41 -2.06
N THR A 248 -30.47 27.58 -2.96
CA THR A 248 -31.35 26.47 -2.59
C THR A 248 -30.60 25.37 -1.83
N GLY A 249 -29.41 24.97 -2.28
CA GLY A 249 -28.59 23.97 -1.58
C GLY A 249 -28.20 24.41 -0.17
N VAL A 250 -27.81 25.68 -0.01
CA VAL A 250 -27.53 26.28 1.30
C VAL A 250 -28.80 26.36 2.16
N ALA A 251 -29.96 26.68 1.58
CA ALA A 251 -31.22 26.71 2.30
C ALA A 251 -31.64 25.34 2.83
N LEU A 252 -31.46 24.27 2.04
CA LEU A 252 -31.73 22.88 2.45
C LEU A 252 -30.83 22.46 3.62
N ALA A 253 -29.54 22.84 3.59
CA ALA A 253 -28.63 22.54 4.69
C ALA A 253 -29.00 23.33 5.96
N ARG A 254 -29.35 24.60 5.80
CA ARG A 254 -29.76 25.48 6.91
C ARG A 254 -31.07 25.02 7.57
N SER A 255 -32.00 24.43 6.81
CA SER A 255 -33.24 23.87 7.36
C SER A 255 -33.05 22.50 8.02
N GLY A 256 -31.88 21.87 7.88
CA GLY A 256 -31.60 20.52 8.36
C GLY A 256 -32.20 19.43 7.47
N GLU A 257 -32.67 19.75 6.26
CA GLU A 257 -33.16 18.76 5.30
C GLU A 257 -32.01 17.97 4.66
N VAL A 258 -30.84 18.60 4.55
CA VAL A 258 -29.58 17.92 4.24
C VAL A 258 -28.54 18.23 5.32
N GLU A 259 -27.57 17.33 5.48
CA GLU A 259 -26.48 17.46 6.45
C GLU A 259 -25.18 17.94 5.80
N ALA A 260 -25.06 17.78 4.48
CA ALA A 260 -23.89 18.21 3.72
C ALA A 260 -24.27 18.98 2.44
N VAL A 261 -23.36 19.86 2.01
CA VAL A 261 -23.43 20.56 0.72
C VAL A 261 -22.21 20.18 -0.10
N MET A 262 -22.43 19.63 -1.28
CA MET A 262 -21.40 19.23 -2.23
C MET A 262 -21.45 20.12 -3.47
N LYS A 263 -20.29 20.65 -3.85
CA LYS A 263 -20.13 21.51 -5.02
C LYS A 263 -20.10 20.67 -6.31
N GLY A 264 -20.95 21.01 -7.28
CA GLY A 264 -20.94 20.44 -8.62
C GLY A 264 -20.11 21.26 -9.61
N SER A 265 -20.66 21.54 -10.80
CA SER A 265 -19.94 22.17 -11.91
C SER A 265 -19.89 23.70 -11.88
N LEU A 266 -20.60 24.36 -10.94
CA LEU A 266 -20.54 25.82 -10.75
C LEU A 266 -19.15 26.31 -10.29
N HIS A 267 -18.88 27.61 -10.36
CA HIS A 267 -17.62 28.14 -9.84
C HIS A 267 -17.64 28.18 -8.29
N THR A 268 -16.47 28.01 -7.66
CA THR A 268 -16.39 27.90 -6.19
C THR A 268 -16.87 29.17 -5.49
N ASP A 269 -16.64 30.35 -6.07
CA ASP A 269 -17.09 31.62 -5.50
C ASP A 269 -18.62 31.73 -5.44
N GLU A 270 -19.35 31.21 -6.43
CA GLU A 270 -20.81 31.23 -6.47
C GLU A 270 -21.41 30.47 -5.28
N LEU A 271 -20.88 29.27 -5.00
CA LEU A 271 -21.31 28.49 -3.84
C LEU A 271 -20.86 29.15 -2.53
N MET A 272 -19.59 29.54 -2.46
CA MET A 272 -19.01 30.08 -1.24
C MET A 272 -19.64 31.41 -0.84
N ALA A 273 -20.04 32.25 -1.80
CA ALA A 273 -20.74 33.50 -1.55
C ALA A 273 -22.05 33.26 -0.77
N GLU A 274 -22.81 32.22 -1.11
CA GLU A 274 -24.02 31.83 -0.40
C GLU A 274 -23.72 31.20 0.97
N VAL A 275 -22.75 30.30 1.03
CA VAL A 275 -22.33 29.63 2.29
C VAL A 275 -21.89 30.66 3.35
N VAL A 276 -21.16 31.72 2.95
CA VAL A 276 -20.64 32.74 3.87
C VAL A 276 -21.58 33.92 4.12
N ARG A 277 -22.84 33.87 3.68
CA ARG A 277 -23.82 34.91 4.03
C ARG A 277 -24.09 34.92 5.54
N LYS A 278 -24.19 36.12 6.12
CA LYS A 278 -24.38 36.30 7.57
C LYS A 278 -25.74 35.80 8.06
N GLU A 279 -26.81 36.11 7.34
CA GLU A 279 -28.18 35.82 7.78
C GLU A 279 -28.76 34.56 7.13
N LYS A 280 -28.38 34.28 5.88
CA LYS A 280 -28.90 33.17 5.07
C LYS A 280 -27.84 32.10 4.77
N GLY A 281 -26.61 32.25 5.25
CA GLY A 281 -25.55 31.26 4.98
C GLY A 281 -25.51 30.14 6.03
N LEU A 282 -24.37 29.48 6.09
CA LEU A 282 -24.04 28.40 7.03
C LEU A 282 -22.94 28.83 8.01
N ARG A 283 -22.78 30.15 8.21
CA ARG A 283 -21.74 30.68 9.09
C ARG A 283 -21.98 30.26 10.53
N THR A 284 -20.90 29.82 11.16
CA THR A 284 -20.83 29.61 12.61
C THR A 284 -20.11 30.79 13.27
N GLY A 285 -19.85 30.68 14.57
CA GLY A 285 -19.00 31.63 15.30
C GLY A 285 -17.51 31.53 14.97
N ARG A 286 -17.09 30.56 14.14
CA ARG A 286 -15.70 30.31 13.79
C ARG A 286 -15.39 30.60 12.33
N ARG A 287 -14.12 30.85 12.02
CA ARG A 287 -13.59 30.93 10.67
C ARG A 287 -13.79 29.60 9.94
N LEU A 288 -14.38 29.65 8.74
CA LEU A 288 -14.47 28.49 7.85
C LEU A 288 -13.07 28.12 7.34
N SER A 289 -12.78 26.83 7.29
CA SER A 289 -11.48 26.30 6.89
C SER A 289 -11.59 25.04 6.04
N HIS A 290 -10.54 24.72 5.29
CA HIS A 290 -10.44 23.51 4.48
C HIS A 290 -9.45 22.50 5.07
N VAL A 291 -9.82 21.21 5.11
CA VAL A 291 -8.95 20.13 5.58
C VAL A 291 -8.77 19.08 4.46
N PHE A 292 -7.52 18.78 4.09
CA PHE A 292 -7.21 17.58 3.33
C PHE A 292 -7.05 16.39 4.27
N VAL A 293 -7.72 15.27 3.94
CA VAL A 293 -7.45 13.95 4.52
C VAL A 293 -6.55 13.19 3.54
N MET A 294 -5.25 13.08 3.84
CA MET A 294 -4.28 12.47 2.95
C MET A 294 -3.81 11.13 3.47
N ASN A 295 -3.85 10.12 2.59
CA ASN A 295 -3.09 8.91 2.79
C ASN A 295 -1.73 9.03 2.10
N VAL A 296 -0.65 9.08 2.88
CA VAL A 296 0.72 9.16 2.37
C VAL A 296 1.37 7.78 2.47
N PRO A 297 1.88 7.20 1.35
CA PRO A 297 2.45 5.85 1.36
C PRO A 297 3.56 5.60 2.37
N THR A 298 4.36 6.63 2.69
CA THR A 298 5.47 6.57 3.65
C THR A 298 5.03 6.77 5.11
N TYR A 299 3.75 7.08 5.36
CA TYR A 299 3.28 7.45 6.69
C TYR A 299 2.22 6.46 7.21
N PRO A 300 2.32 5.99 8.47
CA PRO A 300 1.46 4.90 8.95
C PRO A 300 0.00 5.29 9.18
N ARG A 301 -0.31 6.59 9.29
CA ARG A 301 -1.66 7.12 9.59
C ARG A 301 -2.15 8.07 8.50
N ALA A 302 -3.44 8.37 8.47
CA ALA A 302 -3.95 9.49 7.68
C ALA A 302 -3.40 10.81 8.25
N LEU A 303 -3.11 11.75 7.35
CA LEU A 303 -2.68 13.11 7.70
C LEU A 303 -3.81 14.09 7.41
N LEU A 304 -4.15 14.90 8.42
CA LEU A 304 -5.03 16.05 8.25
C LEU A 304 -4.16 17.29 8.01
N ILE A 305 -4.36 17.97 6.88
CA ILE A 305 -3.62 19.19 6.52
C ILE A 305 -4.62 20.32 6.29
N THR A 306 -4.48 21.40 7.06
CA THR A 306 -5.38 22.57 7.05
C THR A 306 -4.58 23.86 7.26
N ASP A 307 -4.89 25.02 6.68
CA ASP A 307 -5.84 25.28 5.59
C ASP A 307 -5.05 25.50 4.29
N ALA A 308 -5.37 24.72 3.26
CA ALA A 308 -4.64 24.72 2.00
C ALA A 308 -5.44 25.33 0.82
N ALA A 309 -6.65 25.85 1.05
CA ALA A 309 -7.53 26.26 -0.05
C ALA A 309 -8.34 27.54 0.19
N ILE A 310 -8.70 27.87 1.43
CA ILE A 310 -9.64 28.97 1.74
C ILE A 310 -8.91 30.18 2.32
N ASN A 311 -8.10 29.97 3.35
CA ASN A 311 -7.48 31.08 4.10
C ASN A 311 -6.04 31.35 3.62
N ILE A 312 -5.87 32.41 2.80
CA ILE A 312 -4.57 32.74 2.17
C ILE A 312 -3.53 33.23 3.19
N TYR A 313 -3.92 34.16 4.08
CA TYR A 313 -3.04 34.74 5.11
C TYR A 313 -3.76 34.80 6.47
N PRO A 314 -3.99 33.65 7.13
CA PRO A 314 -4.75 33.63 8.38
C PRO A 314 -3.97 34.30 9.52
N THR A 315 -4.68 35.12 10.29
CA THR A 315 -4.17 35.70 11.54
C THR A 315 -4.00 34.62 12.61
N LEU A 316 -3.45 34.97 13.78
CA LEU A 316 -3.36 34.01 14.89
C LEU A 316 -4.75 33.54 15.35
N GLU A 317 -5.72 34.45 15.40
CA GLU A 317 -7.10 34.16 15.77
C GLU A 317 -7.76 33.24 14.74
N ASP A 318 -7.57 33.50 13.44
CA ASP A 318 -8.06 32.60 12.38
C ASP A 318 -7.43 31.20 12.51
N LYS A 319 -6.14 31.11 12.85
CA LYS A 319 -5.44 29.84 13.03
C LYS A 319 -6.00 29.02 14.19
N VAL A 320 -6.46 29.66 15.27
CA VAL A 320 -7.13 28.96 16.38
C VAL A 320 -8.39 28.27 15.87
N ASP A 321 -9.23 28.98 15.11
CA ASP A 321 -10.44 28.41 14.52
C ASP A 321 -10.13 27.30 13.51
N ILE A 322 -9.16 27.52 12.61
CA ILE A 322 -8.72 26.54 11.61
C ILE A 322 -8.26 25.24 12.28
N VAL A 323 -7.45 25.34 13.34
CA VAL A 323 -6.96 24.17 14.10
C VAL A 323 -8.10 23.49 14.84
N GLN A 324 -9.00 24.25 15.47
CA GLN A 324 -10.13 23.66 16.19
C GLN A 324 -11.07 22.92 15.25
N ASN A 325 -11.34 23.44 14.04
CA ASN A 325 -12.15 22.75 13.04
C ASN A 325 -11.50 21.42 12.60
N ALA A 326 -10.17 21.36 12.46
CA ALA A 326 -9.47 20.12 12.17
C ALA A 326 -9.51 19.12 13.34
N ILE A 327 -9.50 19.60 14.58
CA ILE A 327 -9.67 18.75 15.77
C ILE A 327 -11.09 18.16 15.81
N ASP A 328 -12.12 18.97 15.55
CA ASP A 328 -13.51 18.52 15.58
C ASP A 328 -13.84 17.54 14.44
N LEU A 329 -13.08 17.56 13.34
CA LEU A 329 -13.20 16.61 12.22
C LEU A 329 -12.52 15.26 12.50
N ALA A 330 -11.48 15.22 13.34
CA ALA A 330 -10.62 14.05 13.56
C ALA A 330 -11.25 13.00 14.49
#